data_AF-A0AAX2TL76-F1
#
_entry.id   AF-A0AAX2TL76-F1
#
_cell.length_a   1.000
_cell.length_b   1.000
_cell.length_c   1.000
_cell.angle_alpha   90.00
_cell.angle_beta   90.00
_cell.angle_gamma   90.00
#
_symmetry.space_group_name_H-M   'P 1'
#
loop_
_entity.id
_entity.type
_entity.pdbx_description
1 polymer ?
#
loop_
_entity_poly.entity_id
_entity_poly.type
_entity_poly.pdbx_seq_one_letter_code
_entity_poly.pdbx_strand_id
1 'polypeptide(L)' 'NYQLGVEILQCRRLVKGYSDTHGRGLSKFDRTLAAIKLIERREDAADWARRLREAALKDSAGTELDGVIRTIKSFA' A
#
# COMPACT_ATOMS: atom_id res chain seq x y z
N ASN A 1 -10.71 10.56 -9.21
CA ASN A 1 -9.88 10.86 -8.02
C ASN A 1 -8.41 10.94 -8.46
N TYR A 2 -7.94 12.12 -8.86
CA TYR A 2 -6.59 12.30 -9.43
C TYR A 2 -5.48 11.98 -8.41
N GLN A 3 -5.63 12.46 -7.17
CA GLN A 3 -4.67 12.23 -6.10
C GLN A 3 -4.51 10.74 -5.81
N LEU A 4 -5.61 9.99 -5.73
CA LEU A 4 -5.54 8.53 -5.55
C LEU A 4 -4.75 7.85 -6.68
N GLY A 5 -4.94 8.28 -7.93
CA GLY A 5 -4.17 7.78 -9.08
C GLY A 5 -2.66 8.03 -8.95
N VAL A 6 -2.28 9.22 -8.49
CA VAL A 6 -0.86 9.55 -8.21
C VAL A 6 -0.30 8.60 -7.14
N GLU A 7 -1.05 8.37 -6.06
CA GLU A 7 -0.62 7.51 -4.96
C GLU A 7 -0.45 6.04 -5.39
N ILE A 8 -1.33 5.54 -6.26
CA ILE A 8 -1.22 4.21 -6.88
C ILE A 8 0.08 4.09 -7.69
N LEU A 9 0.39 5.11 -8.51
CA LEU A 9 1.64 5.12 -9.29
C LEU A 9 2.89 5.15 -8.38
N GLN A 10 2.85 5.91 -7.29
CA GLN A 10 3.96 5.96 -6.33
C GLN A 10 4.22 4.62 -5.63
N CYS A 11 3.21 3.74 -5.53
CA CYS A 11 3.39 2.40 -4.95
C CYS A 11 4.40 1.55 -5.73
N ARG A 12 4.71 1.87 -7.00
CA ARG A 12 5.71 1.14 -7.80
C ARG A 12 7.11 1.15 -7.14
N ARG A 13 7.40 2.12 -6.27
CA ARG A 13 8.64 2.20 -5.48
C ARG A 13 8.85 1.05 -4.51
N LEU A 14 7.79 0.29 -4.18
CA LEU A 14 7.86 -0.88 -3.29
C LEU A 14 8.62 -2.06 -3.92
N VAL A 15 8.60 -2.15 -5.24
CA VAL A 15 9.24 -3.23 -5.99
C VAL A 15 10.65 -2.78 -6.38
N LYS A 16 11.67 -3.37 -5.74
CA LYS A 16 13.08 -3.06 -6.02
C LYS A 16 13.95 -4.31 -5.99
N GLY A 17 15.11 -4.23 -6.64
CA GLY A 17 16.10 -5.30 -6.68
C GLY A 17 15.65 -6.52 -7.49
N TYR A 18 16.32 -7.64 -7.25
CA TYR A 18 16.11 -8.95 -7.87
C TYR A 18 15.97 -10.04 -6.80
N SER A 19 15.58 -11.25 -7.21
CA SER A 19 15.40 -12.43 -6.35
C SER A 19 14.48 -12.16 -5.15
N ASP A 20 14.86 -12.57 -3.93
CA ASP A 20 14.05 -12.44 -2.72
C ASP A 20 13.67 -11.00 -2.36
N THR A 21 14.51 -10.03 -2.74
CA THR A 21 14.18 -8.61 -2.53
C THR A 21 13.03 -8.18 -3.44
N HIS A 22 13.03 -8.65 -4.69
CA HIS A 22 11.94 -8.42 -5.63
C HIS A 22 10.66 -9.12 -5.18
N GLY A 23 10.73 -10.39 -4.79
CA GLY A 23 9.56 -11.15 -4.33
C GLY A 23 8.88 -10.52 -3.12
N ARG A 24 9.66 -10.07 -2.13
CA ARG A 24 9.13 -9.34 -0.96
C ARG A 24 8.53 -7.98 -1.35
N GLY A 25 9.17 -7.24 -2.25
CA GLY A 25 8.65 -5.97 -2.74
C GLY A 25 7.34 -6.12 -3.52
N LEU A 26 7.25 -7.15 -4.37
CA LEU A 26 6.05 -7.47 -5.14
C LEU A 26 4.89 -7.88 -4.23
N SER A 27 5.14 -8.74 -3.24
CA SER A 27 4.12 -9.11 -2.25
C SER A 27 3.56 -7.90 -1.51
N LYS A 28 4.40 -6.96 -1.07
CA LYS A 28 3.93 -5.72 -0.44
C LYS A 28 3.11 -4.86 -1.40
N PHE A 29 3.56 -4.72 -2.64
CA PHE A 29 2.87 -3.97 -3.67
C PHE A 29 1.44 -4.50 -3.90
N ASP A 30 1.30 -5.81 -4.10
CA ASP A 30 0.00 -6.44 -4.34
C ASP A 30 -0.95 -6.25 -3.15
N ARG A 31 -0.45 -6.41 -1.93
CA ARG A 31 -1.23 -6.21 -0.69
C ARG A 31 -1.65 -4.75 -0.51
N THR A 32 -0.77 -3.79 -0.81
CA THR A 32 -1.08 -2.36 -0.79
C THR A 32 -2.19 -2.02 -1.79
N LEU A 33 -2.10 -2.50 -3.04
CA LEU A 33 -3.13 -2.25 -4.05
C LEU A 33 -4.48 -2.90 -3.69
N ALA A 34 -4.46 -4.12 -3.16
CA ALA A 34 -5.66 -4.80 -2.69
C ALA A 34 -6.38 -4.00 -1.59
N ALA A 35 -5.63 -3.42 -0.65
CA ALA A 35 -6.19 -2.57 0.40
C ALA A 35 -6.72 -1.24 -0.14
N ILE A 36 -6.01 -0.60 -1.08
CA ILE A 36 -6.48 0.63 -1.75
C ILE A 36 -7.82 0.39 -2.46
N LYS A 37 -8.01 -0.78 -3.09
CA LYS A 37 -9.26 -1.12 -3.76
C LYS A 37 -10.47 -1.11 -2.82
N LEU A 38 -10.29 -1.44 -1.54
CA LEU A 38 -11.38 -1.42 -0.55
C LEU A 38 -11.90 0.00 -0.26
N ILE A 39 -11.06 1.01 -0.44
CA ILE A 39 -11.35 2.40 -0.06
C ILE A 39 -11.48 3.33 -1.27
N GLU A 40 -11.43 2.81 -2.51
CA GLU A 40 -11.31 3.63 -3.73
C GLU A 40 -12.42 4.67 -3.91
N ARG A 41 -13.59 4.44 -3.29
CA ARG A 41 -14.77 5.30 -3.36
C ARG A 41 -14.85 6.35 -2.25
N ARG A 42 -13.96 6.30 -1.26
CA ARG A 42 -13.93 7.26 -0.16
C ARG A 42 -13.26 8.56 -0.58
N GLU A 43 -13.63 9.65 0.08
CA GLU A 43 -13.02 10.97 -0.11
C GLU A 43 -11.55 11.00 0.37
N ASP A 44 -11.25 10.29 1.46
CA ASP A 44 -9.92 10.19 2.09
C ASP A 44 -9.04 9.07 1.49
N ALA A 45 -9.44 8.47 0.37
CA ALA A 45 -8.78 7.31 -0.21
C ALA A 45 -7.29 7.56 -0.52
N ALA A 46 -6.96 8.76 -1.01
CA ALA A 46 -5.59 9.14 -1.34
C ALA A 46 -4.69 9.20 -0.08
N ASP A 47 -5.21 9.71 1.04
CA ASP A 47 -4.46 9.77 2.30
C ASP A 47 -4.17 8.39 2.86
N TRP A 48 -5.13 7.48 2.77
CA TRP A 48 -4.92 6.08 3.17
C TRP A 48 -3.97 5.34 2.23
N ALA A 49 -4.04 5.58 0.92
CA ALA A 49 -3.09 5.03 -0.04
C ALA A 49 -1.65 5.50 0.26
N ARG A 50 -1.48 6.76 0.64
CA ARG A 50 -0.19 7.30 1.11
C ARG A 50 0.32 6.56 2.35
N ARG A 51 -0.53 6.41 3.36
CA ARG A 51 -0.20 5.70 4.61
C ARG A 51 0.20 4.25 4.37
N LEU A 52 -0.54 3.54 3.51
CA LEU A 52 -0.22 2.16 3.12
C LEU A 52 1.17 2.07 2.47
N ARG A 53 1.49 2.96 1.54
CA ARG A 53 2.80 2.99 0.87
C ARG A 53 3.92 3.30 1.86
N GLU A 54 3.73 4.29 2.73
CA GLU A 54 4.74 4.68 3.73
C GLU A 54 5.03 3.53 4.70
N ALA A 55 3.99 2.85 5.20
CA ALA A 55 4.13 1.67 6.05
C ALA A 55 4.86 0.52 5.33
N ALA A 56 4.50 0.25 4.08
CA ALA A 56 5.14 -0.79 3.27
C ALA A 56 6.63 -0.50 2.96
N LEU A 57 7.00 0.78 2.85
CA LEU A 57 8.39 1.22 2.63
C LEU A 57 9.24 1.12 3.90
N LYS A 58 8.69 1.51 5.05
CA LYS A 58 9.41 1.54 6.34
C LYS A 58 9.71 0.15 6.87
N ASP A 59 8.80 -0.79 6.64
CA ASP A 59 8.83 -2.05 7.37
C ASP A 59 9.31 -3.22 6.50
N SER A 60 10.52 -3.71 6.75
CA SER A 60 11.04 -4.92 6.12
C SER A 60 10.26 -6.19 6.49
N ALA A 61 9.68 -6.27 7.68
CA ALA A 61 8.95 -7.42 8.23
C ALA A 61 7.44 -7.43 7.89
N GLY A 62 6.83 -6.27 7.63
CA GLY A 62 5.45 -6.12 7.14
C GLY A 62 4.38 -5.87 8.21
N THR A 63 4.72 -5.89 9.49
CA THR A 63 3.87 -5.54 10.64
C THR A 63 3.16 -4.18 10.53
N GLU A 64 3.82 -3.10 10.12
CA GLU A 64 3.19 -1.78 9.96
C GLU A 64 2.14 -1.79 8.84
N LEU A 65 2.49 -2.41 7.70
CA LEU A 65 1.56 -2.57 6.59
C LEU A 65 0.33 -3.36 7.02
N ASP A 66 0.52 -4.44 7.77
CA ASP A 66 -0.55 -5.28 8.30
C ASP A 66 -1.47 -4.50 9.24
N GLY A 67 -0.88 -3.65 10.09
CA GLY A 67 -1.61 -2.75 10.99
C GLY A 67 -2.53 -1.80 10.22
N VAL A 68 -1.99 -1.09 9.21
CA VAL A 68 -2.78 -0.17 8.37
C VAL A 68 -3.88 -0.92 7.61
N ILE A 69 -3.58 -2.10 7.05
CA ILE A 69 -4.58 -2.94 6.37
C ILE A 69 -5.70 -3.34 7.34
N ARG A 70 -5.36 -3.72 8.58
CA ARG A 70 -6.36 -4.09 9.60
C ARG A 70 -7.27 -2.91 9.94
N THR A 71 -6.69 -1.72 10.09
CA THR A 71 -7.46 -0.49 10.32
C THR A 71 -8.39 -0.19 9.16
N ILE A 72 -7.92 -0.26 7.90
CA ILE A 72 -8.78 -0.09 6.72
C ILE A 72 -9.93 -1.09 6.74
N LYS A 73 -9.66 -2.38 6.98
CA LYS A 73 -10.70 -3.41 7.02
C LYS A 73 -11.77 -3.21 8.11
N SER A 74 -11.54 -2.36 9.12
CA SER A 74 -12.55 -2.09 10.15
C SER A 74 -13.55 -0.99 9.76
N PHE A 75 -13.30 -0.24 8.69
CA PHE A 75 -14.18 0.88 8.26
C PHE A 75 -14.41 0.99 6.75
N ALA A 76 -13.72 0.17 5.96
CA ALA A 76 -13.89 0.10 4.52
C ALA A 76 -15.22 -0.54 4.13
#